data_AF-A0A2K8KB65-F1
#
_entry.id   AF-A0A2K8KB65-F1
#
_cell.length_a   1.000
_cell.length_b   1.000
_cell.length_c   1.000
_cell.angle_alpha   90.00
_cell.angle_beta   90.00
_cell.angle_gamma   90.00
#
_symmetry.space_group_name_H-M   'P 1'
#
loop_
_entity.id
_entity.type
_entity.pdbx_description
1 polymer ?
#
loop_
_entity_poly.entity_id
_entity_poly.type
_entity_poly.pdbx_seq_one_letter_code
_entity_poly.pdbx_strand_id
1 'polypeptide(L)'
;MIQTDWIWGLVGGLMIGTAAAILLLGNGRIMGASGIIGGLVDRSGLGDWAERVAFLAALVVIPALMLPIYNVEISTKITSNLGIVIAGGLMVGLGTRLAMGCTSGHGVCGISRFSLRGIVATVFYLLAGGIAMVLFRHGLGLI
;
A
#
# COMPACT_ATOMS: atom_id res chain seq x y z
N MET A 1 8.14 -12.01 29.47
CA MET A 1 8.41 -10.77 28.71
C MET A 1 7.19 -10.54 27.83
N ILE A 2 6.35 -9.53 28.12
CA ILE A 2 5.15 -9.28 27.32
C ILE A 2 5.63 -8.95 25.91
N GLN A 3 5.19 -9.74 24.92
CA GLN A 3 5.58 -9.58 23.53
C GLN A 3 5.03 -8.25 23.03
N THR A 4 5.82 -7.18 23.03
CA THR A 4 5.41 -5.81 22.70
C THR A 4 4.95 -5.63 21.25
N ASP A 5 5.17 -6.65 20.40
CA ASP A 5 4.92 -6.60 18.96
C ASP A 5 3.44 -6.42 18.59
N TRP A 6 2.53 -7.08 19.33
CA TRP A 6 1.10 -6.94 19.05
C TRP A 6 0.55 -5.56 19.45
N ILE A 7 1.16 -4.91 20.45
CA ILE A 7 0.81 -3.54 20.85
C ILE A 7 1.17 -2.58 19.71
N TRP A 8 2.39 -2.69 19.17
CA TRP A 8 2.80 -1.88 18.01
C TRP A 8 1.95 -2.14 16.77
N GLY A 9 1.56 -3.40 16.53
CA GLY A 9 0.62 -3.76 15.47
C GLY A 9 -0.75 -3.11 15.65
N LEU A 10 -1.29 -3.12 16.87
CA LEU A 10 -2.56 -2.49 17.20
C LEU A 10 -2.50 -0.96 17.05
N VAL A 11 -1.43 -0.33 17.55
CA VAL A 11 -1.20 1.12 17.43
C VAL A 11 -1.11 1.53 15.95
N GLY A 12 -0.32 0.81 15.15
CA GLY A 12 -0.22 1.06 13.71
C GLY A 12 -1.54 0.87 12.98
N GLY A 13 -2.30 -0.19 13.33
CA GLY A 13 -3.63 -0.44 12.78
C GLY A 13 -4.62 0.69 13.10
N LEU A 14 -4.63 1.17 14.35
CA LEU A 14 -5.44 2.32 14.76
C LEU A 14 -5.05 3.60 14.01
N MET A 15 -3.75 3.85 13.81
CA MET A 15 -3.28 5.02 13.05
C MET A 15 -3.74 4.97 11.59
N ILE A 16 -3.57 3.82 10.91
CA ILE A 16 -4.00 3.67 9.51
C ILE A 16 -5.53 3.74 9.40
N GLY A 17 -6.26 3.09 10.31
CA GLY A 17 -7.73 3.07 10.31
C GLY A 17 -8.33 4.45 10.58
N THR A 18 -7.79 5.20 11.54
CA THR A 18 -8.22 6.58 11.82
C THR A 18 -7.91 7.51 10.65
N ALA A 19 -6.73 7.41 10.04
CA ALA A 19 -6.40 8.18 8.84
C ALA A 19 -7.35 7.86 7.66
N ALA A 20 -7.67 6.59 7.45
CA ALA A 20 -8.65 6.17 6.43
C ALA A 20 -10.06 6.70 6.71
N ALA A 21 -10.47 6.69 7.98
CA ALA A 21 -11.77 7.22 8.41
C ALA A 21 -11.86 8.73 8.23
N ILE A 22 -10.80 9.49 8.57
CA ILE A 22 -10.75 10.93 8.35
C ILE A 22 -10.89 11.27 6.86
N LEU A 23 -10.19 10.54 5.98
CA LEU A 23 -10.30 10.76 4.54
C LEU A 23 -11.70 10.43 4.00
N LEU A 24 -12.31 9.36 4.50
CA LEU A 24 -13.65 8.95 4.08
C LEU A 24 -14.75 9.86 4.62
N LEU A 25 -14.70 10.26 5.89
CA LEU A 25 -15.71 11.08 6.54
C LEU A 25 -15.55 12.58 6.22
N GLY A 26 -14.30 13.05 6.07
CA GLY A 26 -14.00 14.44 5.74
C GLY A 26 -14.27 14.74 4.27
N ASN A 27 -13.72 13.93 3.36
CA ASN A 27 -13.73 14.23 1.93
C ASN A 27 -14.65 13.29 1.11
N GLY A 28 -15.32 12.34 1.76
CA GLY A 28 -16.15 11.33 1.08
C GLY A 28 -15.33 10.29 0.29
N ARG A 29 -14.01 10.26 0.47
CA ARG A 29 -13.07 9.54 -0.41
C ARG A 29 -12.50 8.28 0.23
N ILE A 30 -12.41 7.24 -0.58
CA ILE A 30 -11.84 5.97 -0.16
C ILE A 30 -10.32 6.06 -0.29
N MET A 31 -9.59 5.70 0.77
CA MET A 31 -8.13 5.68 0.76
C MET A 31 -7.58 4.63 -0.21
N GLY A 32 -7.05 5.08 -1.35
CA GLY A 32 -6.51 4.20 -2.40
C GLY A 32 -5.28 4.82 -3.07
N ALA A 33 -4.07 4.36 -2.72
CA ALA A 33 -2.83 4.93 -3.26
C ALA A 33 -2.78 4.86 -4.80
N SER A 34 -3.15 3.73 -5.40
CA SER A 34 -3.20 3.57 -6.86
C SER A 34 -4.24 4.48 -7.53
N GLY A 35 -5.37 4.75 -6.87
CA GLY A 35 -6.39 5.69 -7.36
C GLY A 35 -5.96 7.15 -7.22
N ILE A 36 -5.20 7.48 -6.16
CA ILE A 36 -4.62 8.81 -5.92
C ILE A 36 -3.59 9.14 -7.00
N ILE A 37 -2.59 8.26 -7.18
CA ILE A 37 -1.57 8.37 -8.25
C ILE A 37 -2.26 8.36 -9.60
N GLY A 38 -3.19 7.44 -9.80
CA GLY A 38 -3.86 7.27 -11.07
C GLY A 38 -4.65 8.50 -11.54
N GLY A 39 -5.39 9.14 -10.63
CA GLY A 39 -6.11 10.36 -10.97
C GLY A 39 -5.20 11.57 -11.23
N LEU A 40 -3.97 11.58 -10.71
CA LEU A 40 -2.97 12.59 -11.08
C LEU A 40 -2.44 12.32 -12.50
N VAL A 41 -2.18 11.07 -12.83
CA VAL A 41 -1.68 10.66 -14.16
C VAL A 41 -2.73 10.88 -15.24
N ASP A 42 -3.97 10.44 -15.02
CA ASP A 42 -5.06 10.59 -16.01
C ASP A 42 -5.70 11.98 -15.98
N ARG A 43 -5.20 12.89 -15.11
CA ARG A 43 -5.71 14.25 -14.88
C ARG A 43 -7.17 14.34 -14.39
N SER A 44 -7.82 13.21 -14.11
CA SER A 44 -9.19 13.16 -13.56
C SER A 44 -9.27 13.65 -12.11
N GLY A 45 -8.14 13.71 -11.39
CA GLY A 45 -8.04 14.16 -10.00
C GLY A 45 -7.62 15.62 -9.83
N LEU A 46 -7.63 16.44 -10.88
CA LEU A 46 -7.12 17.83 -10.84
C LEU A 46 -7.93 18.75 -9.91
N GLY A 47 -9.20 18.44 -9.61
CA GLY A 47 -10.01 19.22 -8.67
C GLY A 47 -9.45 19.25 -7.24
N ASP A 48 -8.74 18.20 -6.84
CA ASP A 48 -8.22 18.02 -5.47
C ASP A 48 -6.73 17.61 -5.53
N TRP A 49 -6.02 18.13 -6.53
CA TRP A 49 -4.63 17.76 -6.79
C TRP A 49 -3.73 18.03 -5.59
N ALA A 50 -3.99 19.12 -4.85
CA ALA A 50 -3.22 19.52 -3.68
C ALA A 50 -3.27 18.45 -2.59
N GLU A 51 -4.45 17.90 -2.30
CA GLU A 51 -4.62 16.82 -1.32
C GLU A 51 -3.94 15.53 -1.77
N ARG A 52 -4.10 15.17 -3.05
CA ARG A 52 -3.49 13.96 -3.63
C ARG A 52 -1.96 14.03 -3.57
N VAL A 53 -1.39 15.18 -3.93
CA VAL A 53 0.06 15.40 -3.85
C VAL A 53 0.52 15.45 -2.40
N ALA A 54 -0.20 16.11 -1.50
CA ALA A 54 0.12 16.12 -0.07
C ALA A 54 0.13 14.72 0.53
N PHE A 55 -0.85 13.87 0.18
CA PHE A 55 -0.90 12.48 0.63
C PHE A 55 0.32 11.68 0.14
N LEU A 56 0.67 11.79 -1.15
CA LEU A 56 1.81 11.07 -1.72
C LEU A 56 3.15 11.58 -1.19
N ALA A 57 3.29 12.90 -1.01
CA ALA A 57 4.47 13.50 -0.42
C ALA A 57 4.64 13.05 1.03
N ALA A 58 3.57 13.09 1.84
CA ALA A 58 3.60 12.64 3.23
C ALA A 58 3.98 11.16 3.35
N LEU A 59 3.50 10.30 2.45
CA LEU A 59 3.84 8.87 2.40
C LEU A 59 5.36 8.63 2.31
N VAL A 60 6.10 9.50 1.61
CA VAL A 60 7.55 9.35 1.41
C VAL A 60 8.34 10.17 2.44
N VAL A 61 7.93 11.41 2.70
CA VAL A 61 8.66 12.36 3.55
C VAL A 61 8.56 11.99 5.02
N ILE A 62 7.39 11.56 5.52
CA ILE A 62 7.23 11.26 6.95
C ILE A 62 8.14 10.10 7.38
N PRO A 63 8.18 8.93 6.70
CA PRO A 63 9.12 7.86 7.07
C PRO A 63 10.57 8.31 6.96
N ALA A 64 10.93 9.08 5.92
CA ALA A 64 12.29 9.58 5.72
C ALA A 64 12.76 10.50 6.86
N LEU A 65 11.87 11.38 7.35
CA LEU A 65 12.15 12.28 8.47
C LEU A 65 12.26 11.53 9.82
N MET A 66 11.59 10.38 9.94
CA MET A 66 11.63 9.54 11.14
C MET A 66 12.90 8.70 11.25
N LEU A 67 13.62 8.45 10.15
CA LEU A 67 14.86 7.65 10.16
C LEU A 67 15.92 8.14 11.17
N PRO A 68 16.31 9.43 11.21
CA PRO A 68 17.31 9.90 12.18
C PRO A 68 16.82 9.84 13.64
N ILE A 69 15.50 9.79 13.87
CA ILE A 69 14.91 9.82 15.22
C ILE A 69 14.96 8.45 15.89
N TYR A 70 14.70 7.38 15.14
CA TYR A 70 14.53 6.04 15.71
C TYR A 70 15.80 5.18 15.73
N ASN A 71 16.92 5.65 15.17
CA ASN A 71 18.21 4.94 15.10
C ASN A 71 18.07 3.45 14.71
N VAL A 72 17.15 3.16 13.77
CA VAL A 72 16.83 1.81 13.34
C VAL A 72 17.75 1.42 12.19
N GLU A 73 18.41 0.27 12.29
CA GLU A 73 19.10 -0.33 11.16
C GLU A 73 18.06 -0.79 10.12
N ILE A 74 17.94 -0.03 9.04
CA ILE A 74 17.03 -0.35 7.94
C ILE A 74 17.65 -1.48 7.11
N SER A 75 17.32 -2.72 7.42
CA SER A 75 17.66 -3.86 6.55
C SER A 75 16.56 -4.09 5.50
N THR A 76 16.48 -3.19 4.51
CA THR A 76 15.63 -3.45 3.33
C THR A 76 16.23 -4.60 2.52
N LYS A 77 15.67 -5.80 2.71
CA LYS A 77 16.01 -6.99 1.93
C LYS A 77 15.32 -6.94 0.56
N ILE A 78 15.84 -6.10 -0.33
CA ILE A 78 15.46 -6.07 -1.73
C ILE A 78 16.45 -6.88 -2.57
N THR A 79 15.97 -7.52 -3.64
CA THR A 79 16.86 -8.14 -4.63
C THR A 79 17.75 -7.09 -5.27
N SER A 80 19.02 -7.44 -5.52
CA SER A 80 19.97 -6.56 -6.22
C SER A 80 19.65 -6.43 -7.72
N ASN A 81 18.79 -7.31 -8.25
CA ASN A 81 18.39 -7.28 -9.65
C ASN A 81 17.33 -6.19 -9.89
N LEU A 82 17.79 -5.03 -10.33
CA LEU A 82 16.93 -3.88 -10.63
C LEU A 82 15.87 -4.20 -11.72
N GLY A 83 16.18 -5.10 -12.66
CA GLY A 83 15.23 -5.52 -13.70
C GLY A 83 13.99 -6.18 -13.12
N ILE A 84 14.14 -7.01 -12.10
CA ILE A 84 13.02 -7.65 -11.38
C ILE A 84 12.20 -6.60 -10.63
N VAL A 85 12.85 -5.63 -9.99
CA VAL A 85 12.17 -4.55 -9.25
C VAL A 85 11.34 -3.69 -10.19
N ILE A 86 11.90 -3.28 -11.34
CA ILE A 86 11.20 -2.48 -12.34
C ILE A 86 10.03 -3.28 -12.93
N ALA A 87 10.26 -4.52 -13.34
CA ALA A 87 9.21 -5.38 -13.89
C ALA A 87 8.08 -5.62 -12.88
N GLY A 88 8.42 -5.90 -11.63
CA GLY A 88 7.46 -6.08 -10.53
C GLY A 88 6.64 -4.81 -10.29
N GLY A 89 7.28 -3.65 -10.25
CA GLY A 89 6.61 -2.36 -10.10
C GLY A 89 5.62 -2.08 -11.24
N LEU A 90 6.00 -2.34 -12.48
CA LEU A 90 5.14 -2.18 -13.66
C LEU A 90 3.94 -3.15 -13.61
N MET A 91 4.16 -4.42 -13.28
CA MET A 91 3.07 -5.40 -13.16
C MET A 91 2.08 -5.03 -12.04
N VAL A 92 2.57 -4.55 -10.89
CA VAL A 92 1.72 -4.06 -9.80
C VAL A 92 0.94 -2.81 -10.22
N GLY A 93 1.59 -1.88 -10.92
CA GLY A 93 0.94 -0.67 -11.44
C GLY A 93 -0.19 -1.00 -12.41
N LEU A 94 0.06 -1.87 -13.40
CA LEU A 94 -0.95 -2.34 -14.35
C LEU A 94 -2.07 -3.11 -13.65
N GLY A 95 -1.72 -4.05 -12.77
CA GLY A 95 -2.69 -4.89 -12.06
C GLY A 95 -3.63 -4.08 -11.16
N THR A 96 -3.11 -3.08 -10.43
CA THR A 96 -3.94 -2.21 -9.59
C THR A 96 -4.86 -1.30 -10.41
N ARG A 97 -4.47 -0.91 -11.63
CA ARG A 97 -5.35 -0.20 -12.55
C ARG A 97 -6.46 -1.07 -13.13
N LEU A 98 -6.12 -2.27 -13.58
CA LEU A 98 -7.11 -3.23 -14.09
C LEU A 98 -8.15 -3.61 -13.04
N ALA A 99 -7.73 -3.76 -11.77
CA ALA A 99 -8.64 -4.01 -10.66
C ALA A 99 -9.44 -2.77 -10.19
N MET A 100 -9.10 -1.58 -10.70
CA MET A 100 -9.57 -0.26 -10.23
C MET A 100 -9.37 -0.06 -8.72
N GLY A 101 -8.24 -0.51 -8.18
CA GLY A 101 -7.93 -0.37 -6.76
C GLY A 101 -6.64 -1.06 -6.36
N CYS A 102 -6.21 -0.87 -5.13
CA CYS A 102 -5.04 -1.51 -4.53
C CYS A 102 -5.41 -2.09 -3.17
N THR A 103 -4.44 -2.68 -2.48
CA THR A 103 -4.63 -3.27 -1.15
C THR A 103 -5.10 -2.27 -0.09
N SER A 104 -4.71 -0.99 -0.16
CA SER A 104 -5.22 0.03 0.76
C SER A 104 -6.72 0.31 0.54
N GLY A 105 -7.17 0.31 -0.72
CA GLY A 105 -8.57 0.56 -1.07
C GLY A 105 -9.47 -0.66 -0.88
N HIS A 106 -9.06 -1.81 -1.40
CA HIS A 106 -9.83 -3.06 -1.32
C HIS A 106 -9.67 -3.76 0.03
N GLY A 107 -8.45 -3.79 0.59
CA GLY A 107 -8.15 -4.43 1.87
C GLY A 107 -8.59 -3.55 3.04
N VAL A 108 -7.88 -2.46 3.30
CA VAL A 108 -8.13 -1.62 4.48
C VAL A 108 -9.54 -1.04 4.45
N CYS A 109 -9.88 -0.27 3.42
CA CYS A 109 -11.20 0.41 3.37
C CYS A 109 -12.34 -0.51 2.89
N GLY A 110 -12.03 -1.48 2.02
CA GLY A 110 -13.03 -2.35 1.40
C GLY A 110 -13.54 -3.44 2.34
N ILE A 111 -12.65 -4.09 3.09
CA ILE A 111 -13.03 -5.09 4.10
C ILE A 111 -13.76 -4.41 5.27
N SER A 112 -13.27 -3.26 5.74
CA SER A 112 -13.91 -2.51 6.83
C SER A 112 -15.35 -2.07 6.54
N ARG A 113 -15.72 -1.94 5.26
CA ARG A 113 -17.09 -1.62 4.82
C ARG A 113 -17.87 -2.83 4.32
N PHE A 114 -17.38 -4.05 4.59
CA PHE A 114 -17.99 -5.31 4.17
C PHE A 114 -18.26 -5.39 2.65
N SER A 115 -17.42 -4.77 1.82
CA SER A 115 -17.57 -4.84 0.37
C SER A 115 -17.10 -6.20 -0.17
N LEU A 116 -18.01 -6.95 -0.79
CA LEU A 116 -17.68 -8.25 -1.40
C LEU A 116 -16.53 -8.11 -2.42
N ARG A 117 -16.58 -7.07 -3.25
CA ARG A 117 -15.53 -6.75 -4.22
C ARG A 117 -14.17 -6.54 -3.56
N GLY A 118 -14.12 -5.81 -2.44
CA GLY A 118 -12.88 -5.55 -1.71
C GLY A 118 -12.29 -6.81 -1.07
N ILE A 119 -13.14 -7.64 -0.47
CA ILE A 119 -12.74 -8.92 0.13
C ILE A 119 -12.16 -9.84 -0.94
N VAL A 120 -12.89 -10.05 -2.04
CA VAL A 120 -12.46 -10.93 -3.14
C VAL A 120 -11.14 -10.45 -3.74
N ALA A 121 -11.03 -9.16 -4.08
CA ALA A 121 -9.79 -8.60 -4.62
C ALA A 121 -8.60 -8.80 -3.66
N THR A 122 -8.81 -8.63 -2.36
CA THR A 122 -7.76 -8.82 -1.35
C THR A 122 -7.29 -10.27 -1.28
N VAL A 123 -8.21 -11.24 -1.31
CA VAL A 123 -7.86 -12.66 -1.36
C VAL A 123 -6.98 -12.97 -2.57
N PHE A 124 -7.37 -12.50 -3.76
CA PHE A 124 -6.58 -12.70 -4.97
C PHE A 124 -5.19 -12.04 -4.91
N TYR A 125 -5.08 -10.82 -4.37
CA TYR A 125 -3.78 -10.17 -4.22
C TYR A 125 -2.85 -10.94 -3.28
N LEU A 126 -3.37 -11.40 -2.14
CA LEU A 126 -2.57 -12.16 -1.17
C LEU A 126 -2.14 -13.52 -1.73
N LEU A 127 -3.04 -14.22 -2.41
CA LEU A 127 -2.72 -15.50 -3.06
C LEU A 127 -1.69 -15.31 -4.18
N ALA A 128 -1.88 -14.35 -5.07
CA ALA A 128 -0.93 -14.06 -6.14
C ALA A 128 0.44 -13.66 -5.60
N GLY A 129 0.49 -12.83 -4.56
CA GLY A 129 1.74 -12.45 -3.90
C GLY A 129 2.46 -13.63 -3.25
N GLY A 130 1.72 -14.52 -2.56
CA GLY A 130 2.26 -15.73 -1.97
C GLY A 130 2.80 -16.71 -3.01
N ILE A 131 2.04 -16.95 -4.09
CA ILE A 131 2.46 -17.80 -5.22
C ILE A 131 3.71 -17.21 -5.89
N ALA A 132 3.72 -15.90 -6.15
CA ALA A 132 4.89 -15.23 -6.71
C ALA A 132 6.12 -15.41 -5.81
N MET A 133 5.98 -15.21 -4.50
CA MET A 133 7.07 -15.43 -3.54
C MET A 133 7.62 -16.86 -3.62
N VAL A 134 6.76 -17.88 -3.59
CA VAL A 134 7.20 -19.30 -3.68
C VAL A 134 7.89 -19.57 -5.02
N LEU A 135 7.31 -19.12 -6.12
CA LEU A 135 7.85 -19.37 -7.46
C LEU A 135 9.21 -18.68 -7.67
N PHE A 136 9.30 -17.39 -7.35
CA PHE A 136 10.51 -16.61 -7.60
C PHE A 136 11.64 -16.94 -6.60
N ARG A 137 11.30 -17.23 -5.34
CA ARG A 137 12.29 -17.54 -4.30
C ARG A 137 12.72 -19.00 -4.31
N HIS A 138 11.78 -19.94 -4.38
CA HIS A 138 12.09 -21.38 -4.24
C HIS A 138 12.16 -22.09 -5.60
N GLY A 139 11.34 -21.68 -6.57
CA GLY A 139 11.34 -22.28 -7.90
C GLY A 139 12.49 -21.79 -8.78
N LEU A 140 12.71 -20.47 -8.82
CA LEU A 140 13.66 -19.83 -9.76
C LEU A 140 14.93 -19.30 -9.08
N GLY A 141 14.96 -19.17 -7.75
CA GLY A 141 16.12 -18.65 -7.00
C GLY A 141 16.53 -17.23 -7.37
N LEU A 142 15.60 -16.41 -7.87
CA LEU A 142 15.87 -15.06 -8.39
C LEU A 142 15.86 -13.97 -7.31
N ILE A 143 15.25 -14.26 -6.15
CA ILE A 143 15.08 -13.36 -5.01
C ILE A 143 15.26 -14.10 -3.68
#